data_AF-C1AX31-F1
#
_entry.id   AF-C1AX31-F1
#
_cell.length_a   1.000
_cell.length_b   1.000
_cell.length_c   1.000
_cell.angle_alpha   90.00
_cell.angle_beta   90.00
_cell.angle_gamma   90.00
#
_symmetry.space_group_name_H-M   'P 1'
#
loop_
_entity.id
_entity.type
_entity.pdbx_description
1 polymer ?
#
loop_
_entity_poly.entity_id
_entity_poly.type
_entity_poly.pdbx_seq_one_letter_code
_entity_poly.pdbx_strand_id
1 'polypeptide(L)' 'MTSSGDQAVPIAGPEDDLGGDPVCWLDRVCPDCGLFLTDHTASTCPRCGSARDR' A
#
# COMPACT_ATOMS: atom_id res chain seq x y z
N MET A 1 22.40 -23.10 33.19
CA MET A 1 22.44 -23.61 31.80
C MET A 1 21.67 -22.64 30.93
N THR A 2 22.27 -21.50 30.59
CA THR A 2 21.70 -20.54 29.65
C THR A 2 22.38 -20.77 28.31
N SER A 3 21.63 -21.22 27.30
CA SER A 3 22.13 -21.23 25.93
C SER A 3 21.06 -20.66 25.01
N SER A 4 21.40 -19.51 24.44
CA SER A 4 20.69 -18.82 23.37
C SER A 4 20.38 -19.74 22.20
N GLY A 5 19.27 -19.46 21.53
CA GLY A 5 18.90 -20.05 20.25
C GLY A 5 17.80 -19.29 19.53
N ASP A 6 17.69 -17.98 19.75
CA ASP A 6 17.03 -17.07 18.81
C ASP A 6 17.94 -16.95 17.59
N GLN A 7 17.76 -17.82 16.59
CA GLN A 7 18.38 -17.64 15.29
C GLN A 7 17.30 -17.16 14.31
N ALA A 8 17.19 -15.83 14.18
CA ALA A 8 16.60 -15.23 13.00
C ALA A 8 17.47 -15.60 11.79
N VAL A 9 16.87 -16.30 10.84
CA VAL A 9 17.51 -16.65 9.56
C VAL A 9 17.80 -15.36 8.79
N PRO A 10 19.05 -15.09 8.36
CA PRO A 10 19.33 -13.93 7.53
C PRO A 10 18.79 -14.17 6.11
N ILE A 11 17.79 -13.40 5.70
CA ILE A 11 17.29 -13.40 4.33
C ILE A 11 18.31 -12.66 3.46
N ALA A 12 19.23 -13.41 2.86
CA ALA A 12 20.09 -12.93 1.79
C ALA A 12 19.45 -13.31 0.44
N GLY A 13 18.63 -12.41 -0.10
CA GLY A 13 18.10 -12.46 -1.47
C GLY A 13 18.36 -11.11 -2.15
N PRO A 14 18.53 -11.06 -3.49
CA PRO A 14 18.88 -9.84 -4.20
C PRO A 14 17.87 -8.73 -3.85
N GLU A 15 18.38 -7.53 -3.58
CA GLU A 15 17.62 -6.35 -3.10
C GLU A 15 16.62 -5.78 -4.13
N ASP A 16 16.30 -6.54 -5.19
CA ASP A 16 15.34 -6.20 -6.25
C ASP A 16 13.90 -6.70 -5.97
N ASP A 17 13.67 -7.42 -4.87
CA ASP A 17 12.34 -7.91 -4.46
C ASP A 17 11.83 -7.26 -3.16
N LEU A 18 12.24 -6.00 -2.91
CA LEU A 18 11.46 -5.13 -2.04
C LEU A 18 10.18 -4.77 -2.80
N GLY A 19 9.24 -5.72 -2.84
CA GLY A 19 7.94 -5.57 -3.47
C GLY A 19 7.17 -4.40 -2.84
N GLY A 20 7.33 -3.21 -3.42
CA GLY A 20 6.44 -2.08 -3.21
C GLY A 20 5.18 -2.33 -4.03
N ASP A 21 4.01 -2.13 -3.44
CA ASP A 21 2.75 -2.23 -4.17
C ASP A 21 2.75 -1.12 -5.26
N PRO A 22 2.67 -1.46 -6.56
CA PRO A 22 2.91 -0.51 -7.65
C PRO A 22 1.95 0.68 -7.56
N VAL A 23 2.45 1.92 -7.58
CA VAL A 23 1.71 3.17 -7.28
C VAL A 23 0.32 3.34 -7.96
N CYS A 24 0.00 2.54 -8.99
CA CYS A 24 -1.29 2.49 -9.65
C CYS A 24 -2.48 2.07 -8.76
N TRP A 25 -2.30 1.43 -7.60
CA TRP A 25 -3.39 1.25 -6.62
C TRP A 25 -3.59 2.49 -5.73
N LEU A 26 -2.54 3.29 -5.50
CA LEU A 26 -2.62 4.52 -4.70
C LEU A 26 -3.47 5.58 -5.41
N ASP A 27 -3.43 5.61 -6.74
CA ASP A 27 -4.33 6.44 -7.56
C ASP A 27 -5.81 6.15 -7.24
N ARG A 28 -6.15 4.90 -6.85
CA ARG A 28 -7.52 4.51 -6.48
C ARG A 28 -7.89 4.90 -5.06
N VAL A 29 -6.99 5.49 -4.28
CA VAL A 29 -7.29 5.98 -2.94
C VAL A 29 -7.65 7.46 -3.04
N CYS A 30 -8.79 7.84 -2.44
CA CYS A 30 -9.14 9.26 -2.34
C CYS A 30 -8.08 9.97 -1.48
N PRO A 31 -7.40 11.03 -1.99
CA PRO A 31 -6.31 11.69 -1.27
C PRO A 31 -6.81 12.46 -0.04
N ASP A 32 -8.10 12.79 0.00
CA ASP A 32 -8.70 13.61 1.04
C ASP A 32 -9.20 12.76 2.23
N CYS A 33 -9.82 11.59 1.97
CA CYS A 33 -10.41 10.75 3.02
C CYS A 33 -9.85 9.33 3.12
N GLY A 34 -8.94 8.93 2.23
CA GLY A 34 -8.32 7.60 2.24
C GLY A 34 -9.24 6.45 1.83
N LEU A 35 -10.44 6.73 1.30
CA LEU A 35 -11.32 5.67 0.80
C LEU A 35 -10.69 5.01 -0.44
N PHE A 36 -10.65 3.68 -0.44
CA PHE A 36 -10.36 2.90 -1.64
C PHE A 36 -11.56 2.92 -2.59
N LEU A 37 -11.36 3.43 -3.80
CA LEU A 37 -12.40 3.60 -4.81
C LEU A 37 -12.50 2.33 -5.67
N THR A 38 -13.62 1.64 -5.54
CA THR A 38 -13.97 0.49 -6.38
C THR A 38 -14.25 0.89 -7.82
N ASP A 39 -14.86 2.06 -8.02
CA ASP A 39 -15.04 2.66 -9.34
C ASP A 39 -14.04 3.79 -9.56
N HIS A 40 -13.10 3.57 -10.50
CA HIS A 40 -12.06 4.54 -10.81
C HIS A 40 -12.53 5.64 -11.78
N THR A 41 -13.73 5.51 -12.35
CA THR A 41 -14.30 6.47 -13.30
C THR A 41 -15.14 7.56 -12.63
N ALA A 42 -15.52 7.35 -11.37
CA ALA A 42 -16.24 8.31 -10.56
C ALA A 42 -15.47 9.64 -10.46
N SER A 43 -16.12 10.75 -10.81
CA SER A 43 -15.55 12.09 -10.73
C SER A 43 -15.48 12.67 -9.31
N THR A 44 -16.21 12.07 -8.36
CA THR A 44 -16.29 12.48 -6.96
C THR A 44 -16.21 11.28 -6.03
N CYS A 45 -15.66 11.47 -4.83
CA CYS A 45 -15.58 10.42 -3.82
C CYS A 45 -16.99 10.15 -3.23
N PRO A 46 -17.48 8.90 -3.22
CA PRO A 46 -18.79 8.57 -2.67
C PRO A 46 -18.87 8.69 -1.13
N ARG A 47 -17.72 8.78 -0.45
CA ARG A 47 -17.66 8.92 1.02
C ARG A 47 -17.61 10.37 1.48
N CYS A 48 -16.69 11.18 0.96
CA CYS A 48 -16.51 12.56 1.42
C CYS A 48 -17.04 13.62 0.45
N GLY A 49 -17.36 13.25 -0.80
CA GLY A 49 -17.83 14.19 -1.82
C GLY A 49 -16.74 15.00 -2.54
N SER A 50 -15.47 14.87 -2.13
CA SER A 50 -14.35 15.59 -2.77
C SER A 50 -14.19 15.20 -4.24
N ALA A 51 -13.87 16.18 -5.08
CA ALA A 51 -13.59 15.97 -6.50
C ALA A 51 -12.30 15.13 -6.66
N ARG A 52 -12.27 14.26 -7.67
CA ARG A 52 -11.03 13.58 -8.05
C ARG A 52 -10.21 14.50 -8.94
N ASP A 53 -9.03 14.89 -8.45
CA ASP A 53 -7.97 15.48 -9.24
C ASP A 53 -7.50 14.39 -10.22
N ARG A 54 -7.75 14.56 -11.52
CA ARG A 54 -7.40 13.61 -12.58
C ARG A 54 -6.21 14.12 -13.36
#